data_AF-A0AA40D609-F1
#
_entry.id   AF-A0AA40D609-F1
#
_cell.length_a   1.000
_cell.length_b   1.000
_cell.length_c   1.000
_cell.angle_alpha   90.00
_cell.angle_beta   90.00
_cell.angle_gamma   90.00
#
_symmetry.space_group_name_H-M   'P 1'
#
loop_
_entity.id
_entity.type
_entity.pdbx_description
1 polymer ?
#
loop_
_entity_poly.entity_id
_entity_poly.type
_entity_poly.pdbx_seq_one_letter_code
_entity_poly.pdbx_strand_id
1 'polypeptide(L)'
;MDALPDELKLHIISYLDCAPPSDRRFFDEPNPRALSSLRDQPLKALSLVSRRWHRIIKPLLFHYLVFHLHILDDEHNEWIPSRAQELPQIRHFLGKFDRRHHVKSLLVCAHGEIYGSLRADIASVSTDFWSAVFYSIEPASIKVVAPPAALARLAGSGGYFQHAWAFEQSYHVLELRQNVSLTDDGCADPFGTTENLMARRRWCHIGYNEGSSLSAYNLYEYQHYISPCVLRHLLERASWDTNTATSLTYVAIFPTSENVLRFARHLALLPTQCHITFQLAPEPTSTILHEPERMKRAQPADLWVELDRTYRVLAGFLVHNRRHKLRPSVKSRDYRWNALVETLDDDEHLGALKGHGWAKTDGSEWVPVDPIKHHPV
;
A
#
# COMPACT_ATOMS: atom_id res chain seq x y z
N MET A 1 20.40 -9.29 35.96
CA MET A 1 19.54 -8.57 35.00
C MET A 1 18.63 -7.52 35.66
N ASP A 2 17.98 -7.79 36.80
CA ASP A 2 17.10 -6.76 37.42
C ASP A 2 17.85 -5.56 38.02
N ALA A 3 19.11 -5.76 38.44
CA ALA A 3 20.01 -4.72 38.94
C ALA A 3 20.57 -3.77 37.84
N LEU A 4 20.31 -4.05 36.56
CA LEU A 4 20.72 -3.14 35.48
C LEU A 4 19.96 -1.79 35.60
N PRO A 5 20.63 -0.65 35.38
CA PRO A 5 19.98 0.64 35.15
C PRO A 5 18.97 0.57 34.00
N ASP A 6 17.95 1.44 34.03
CA ASP A 6 16.88 1.41 33.03
C ASP A 6 17.37 1.84 31.64
N GLU A 7 18.43 2.66 31.57
CA GLU A 7 19.07 3.10 30.33
C GLU A 7 19.69 1.93 29.57
N LEU A 8 20.38 1.03 30.27
CA LEU A 8 20.95 -0.17 29.66
C LEU A 8 19.87 -1.16 29.23
N LYS A 9 18.74 -1.21 29.97
CA LYS A 9 17.57 -2.01 29.57
C LYS A 9 16.92 -1.45 28.31
N LEU A 10 16.76 -0.14 28.21
CA LEU A 10 16.27 0.53 27.01
C LEU A 10 17.20 0.30 25.82
N HIS A 11 18.51 0.32 26.04
CA HIS A 11 19.48 0.02 25.00
C HIS A 11 19.34 -1.43 24.49
N ILE A 12 19.22 -2.41 25.39
CA ILE A 12 18.93 -3.81 25.00
C ILE A 12 17.62 -3.90 24.20
N ILE A 13 16.57 -3.23 24.67
CA ILE A 13 15.26 -3.21 24.00
C ILE A 13 15.37 -2.63 22.59
N SER A 14 16.22 -1.63 22.36
CA SER A 14 16.40 -1.03 21.03
C SER A 14 16.89 -2.03 19.98
N TYR A 15 17.64 -3.05 20.38
CA TYR A 15 18.06 -4.15 19.49
C TYR A 15 16.95 -5.18 19.23
N LEU A 16 15.94 -5.23 20.11
CA LEU A 16 14.79 -6.14 19.98
C LEU A 16 13.59 -5.47 19.30
N ASP A 17 13.54 -4.14 19.30
CA ASP A 17 12.50 -3.34 18.63
C ASP A 17 12.74 -3.36 17.12
N CYS A 18 12.07 -4.29 16.44
CA CYS A 18 12.13 -4.46 15.00
C CYS A 18 10.92 -3.82 14.33
N ALA A 19 11.13 -3.27 13.12
CA ALA A 19 10.04 -2.88 12.23
C ALA A 19 9.05 -4.04 11.99
N PRO A 20 7.76 -3.76 11.83
CA PRO A 20 6.74 -4.78 11.68
C PRO A 20 6.93 -5.53 10.35
N PRO A 21 6.52 -6.81 10.28
CA PRO A 21 6.64 -7.61 9.05
C PRO A 21 5.87 -6.99 7.89
N SER A 22 4.80 -6.25 8.20
CA SER A 22 4.00 -5.51 7.21
C SER A 22 4.78 -4.42 6.46
N ASP A 23 5.87 -3.87 7.01
CA ASP A 23 6.74 -2.92 6.30
C ASP A 23 7.70 -3.67 5.38
N ARG A 24 8.31 -4.74 5.90
CA ARG A 24 9.35 -5.50 5.19
C ARG A 24 8.80 -6.28 4.00
N ARG A 25 7.56 -6.77 4.12
CA ARG A 25 6.90 -7.63 3.13
C ARG A 25 5.88 -6.89 2.28
N PHE A 26 5.90 -5.56 2.26
CA PHE A 26 4.97 -4.78 1.45
C PHE A 26 5.13 -5.05 -0.05
N PHE A 27 6.35 -5.35 -0.51
CA PHE A 27 6.68 -5.62 -1.91
C PHE A 27 6.52 -7.10 -2.32
N ASP A 28 6.25 -7.98 -1.35
CA ASP A 28 5.95 -9.38 -1.60
C ASP A 28 4.49 -9.54 -2.02
N GLU A 29 4.08 -10.74 -2.44
CA GLU A 29 2.67 -11.00 -2.72
C GLU A 29 1.80 -10.81 -1.46
N PRO A 30 0.65 -10.12 -1.55
CA PRO A 30 -0.23 -9.87 -0.41
C PRO A 30 -0.64 -11.15 0.32
N ASN A 31 -0.20 -11.28 1.57
CA ASN A 31 -0.57 -12.39 2.43
C ASN A 31 -0.83 -11.89 3.87
N PRO A 32 -2.09 -11.93 4.36
CA PRO A 32 -2.44 -11.44 5.69
C PRO A 32 -1.65 -12.09 6.84
N ARG A 33 -1.30 -13.37 6.73
CA ARG A 33 -0.52 -14.07 7.76
C ARG A 33 0.94 -13.63 7.75
N ALA A 34 1.51 -13.45 6.56
CA ALA A 34 2.88 -12.96 6.41
C ALA A 34 3.03 -11.52 6.91
N LEU A 35 2.01 -10.68 6.73
CA LEU A 35 2.01 -9.28 7.11
C LEU A 35 1.69 -9.05 8.60
N SER A 36 1.02 -9.99 9.26
CA SER A 36 0.64 -9.88 10.69
C SER A 36 1.54 -10.67 11.65
N SER A 37 2.15 -11.77 11.20
CA SER A 37 2.86 -12.70 12.09
C SER A 37 4.37 -12.53 12.04
N LEU A 38 4.96 -12.27 13.20
CA LEU A 38 6.40 -12.48 13.46
C LEU A 38 6.58 -13.83 14.13
N ARG A 39 7.43 -14.69 13.55
CA ARG A 39 7.83 -15.97 14.17
C ARG A 39 8.46 -15.73 15.54
N ASP A 40 9.33 -14.73 15.63
CA ASP A 40 9.99 -14.35 16.88
C ASP A 40 9.33 -13.10 17.47
N GLN A 41 8.88 -13.19 18.73
CA GLN A 41 8.20 -12.10 19.43
C GLN A 41 9.04 -11.66 20.64
N PRO A 42 10.26 -11.13 20.43
CA PRO A 42 11.24 -10.93 21.48
C PRO A 42 10.74 -9.97 22.57
N LEU A 43 10.04 -8.90 22.20
CA LEU A 43 9.49 -7.94 23.17
C LEU A 43 8.39 -8.57 24.05
N LYS A 44 7.54 -9.43 23.48
CA LYS A 44 6.52 -10.14 24.26
C LYS A 44 7.16 -11.16 25.20
N ALA A 45 8.14 -11.93 24.72
CA ALA A 45 8.90 -12.85 25.56
C ALA A 45 9.61 -12.11 26.71
N LEU A 46 10.27 -10.99 26.42
CA LEU A 46 10.96 -10.17 27.42
C LEU A 46 9.99 -9.56 28.44
N SER A 47 8.76 -9.22 28.02
CA SER A 47 7.73 -8.72 28.93
C SER A 47 7.29 -9.73 30.01
N LEU A 48 7.56 -11.02 29.81
CA LEU A 48 7.24 -12.09 30.76
C LEU A 48 8.37 -12.37 31.77
N VAL A 49 9.55 -11.78 31.58
CA VAL A 49 10.74 -12.06 32.42
C VAL A 49 10.61 -11.46 33.82
N SER A 50 10.24 -10.18 33.94
CA SER A 50 10.01 -9.54 35.24
C SER A 50 9.04 -8.37 35.15
N ARG A 51 8.44 -7.97 36.28
CA ARG A 51 7.53 -6.82 36.34
C ARG A 51 8.19 -5.51 35.89
N ARG A 52 9.51 -5.38 36.13
CA ARG A 52 10.28 -4.19 35.73
C ARG A 52 10.44 -4.12 34.21
N TRP A 53 10.80 -5.25 33.56
CA TRP A 53 10.82 -5.35 32.09
C TRP A 53 9.44 -5.10 31.47
N HIS A 54 8.40 -5.70 32.04
CA HIS A 54 7.03 -5.47 31.60
C HIS A 54 6.67 -3.98 31.62
N ARG A 55 6.98 -3.26 32.70
CA ARG A 55 6.70 -1.82 32.82
C ARG A 55 7.41 -0.98 31.75
N ILE A 56 8.68 -1.29 31.45
CA ILE A 56 9.47 -0.55 30.46
C ILE A 56 8.97 -0.83 29.03
N ILE A 57 8.64 -2.09 28.73
CA ILE A 57 8.30 -2.54 27.37
C ILE A 57 6.82 -2.31 27.05
N LYS A 58 5.94 -2.17 28.06
CA LYS A 58 4.50 -1.98 27.89
C LYS A 58 4.12 -1.02 26.75
N PRO A 59 4.65 0.22 26.62
CA PRO A 59 4.30 1.10 25.51
C PRO A 59 4.69 0.52 24.14
N LEU A 60 5.85 -0.15 24.05
CA LEU A 60 6.39 -0.72 22.81
C LEU A 60 5.57 -1.90 22.30
N LEU A 61 4.95 -2.68 23.20
CA LEU A 61 4.09 -3.81 22.84
C LEU A 61 2.88 -3.40 21.98
N PHE A 62 2.51 -2.12 22.03
CA PHE A 62 1.33 -1.59 21.37
C PHE A 62 1.67 -0.58 20.26
N HIS A 63 2.96 -0.47 19.88
CA HIS A 63 3.37 0.32 18.71
C HIS A 63 2.73 -0.17 17.41
N TYR A 64 2.51 -1.48 17.30
CA TYR A 64 2.02 -2.13 16.10
C TYR A 64 0.77 -2.94 16.46
N LEU A 65 -0.39 -2.46 16.02
CA LEU A 65 -1.67 -3.13 16.24
C LEU A 65 -2.10 -3.87 14.99
N VAL A 66 -2.73 -5.03 15.19
CA VAL A 66 -3.35 -5.81 14.12
C VAL A 66 -4.82 -6.04 14.47
N PHE A 67 -5.73 -5.61 13.61
CA PHE A 67 -7.16 -5.93 13.70
C PHE A 67 -7.50 -6.98 12.66
N HIS A 68 -8.09 -8.08 13.11
CA HIS A 68 -8.66 -9.09 12.24
C HIS A 68 -10.15 -8.84 12.13
N LEU A 69 -10.64 -8.71 10.90
CA LEU A 69 -12.06 -8.58 10.58
C LEU A 69 -12.48 -9.81 9.79
N HIS A 70 -13.57 -10.44 10.19
CA HIS A 70 -14.19 -11.51 9.43
C HIS A 70 -15.37 -10.96 8.63
N ILE A 71 -15.27 -11.14 7.32
CA ILE A 71 -16.28 -10.76 6.34
C ILE A 71 -17.24 -11.93 6.23
N LEU A 72 -18.44 -11.71 6.75
CA LEU A 72 -19.59 -12.59 6.62
C LEU A 72 -20.59 -11.87 5.72
N ASP A 73 -20.37 -11.96 4.42
CA ASP A 73 -21.20 -11.36 3.38
C ASP A 73 -21.97 -12.49 2.67
N ASP A 74 -23.29 -12.38 2.62
CA ASP A 74 -24.16 -13.31 1.91
C ASP A 74 -25.32 -12.55 1.22
N GLU A 75 -26.14 -13.25 0.43
CA GLU A 75 -27.25 -12.64 -0.33
C GLU A 75 -28.26 -11.86 0.53
N HIS A 76 -28.37 -12.22 1.81
CA HIS A 76 -29.34 -11.65 2.76
C HIS A 76 -28.68 -10.68 3.74
N ASN A 77 -27.37 -10.79 3.95
CA ASN A 77 -26.60 -10.03 4.91
C ASN A 77 -25.37 -9.40 4.26
N GLU A 78 -25.53 -8.15 3.87
CA GLU A 78 -24.45 -7.32 3.36
C GLU A 78 -23.47 -6.93 4.49
N TRP A 79 -22.20 -7.26 4.29
CA TRP A 79 -21.12 -6.87 5.17
C TRP A 79 -20.75 -5.40 4.99
N ILE A 80 -20.80 -4.67 6.09
CA ILE A 80 -20.46 -3.25 6.18
C ILE A 80 -19.44 -3.10 7.31
N PRO A 81 -18.29 -2.42 7.11
CA PRO A 81 -17.29 -2.14 8.14
C PRO A 81 -17.85 -1.68 9.49
N SER A 82 -18.88 -0.83 9.51
CA SER A 82 -19.50 -0.33 10.74
C SER A 82 -20.27 -1.40 11.53
N ARG A 83 -20.66 -2.50 10.88
CA ARG A 83 -21.36 -3.66 11.47
C ARG A 83 -20.44 -4.84 11.74
N ALA A 84 -19.12 -4.69 11.55
CA ALA A 84 -18.17 -5.75 11.86
C ALA A 84 -18.32 -6.21 13.33
N GLN A 85 -18.45 -7.52 13.54
CA GLN A 85 -18.73 -8.11 14.86
C GLN A 85 -17.59 -7.87 15.86
N GLU A 86 -16.38 -7.64 15.35
CA GLU A 86 -15.18 -7.38 16.12
C GLU A 86 -15.11 -5.93 16.60
N LEU A 87 -15.87 -5.02 15.98
CA LEU A 87 -15.80 -3.58 16.28
C LEU A 87 -16.09 -3.25 17.76
N PRO A 88 -17.09 -3.85 18.44
CA PRO A 88 -17.29 -3.67 19.88
C PRO A 88 -16.10 -4.13 20.73
N GLN A 89 -15.47 -5.26 20.36
CA GLN A 89 -14.29 -5.77 21.06
C GLN A 89 -13.07 -4.88 20.85
N ILE A 90 -12.87 -4.42 19.61
CA ILE A 90 -11.84 -3.44 19.26
C ILE A 90 -12.05 -2.16 20.06
N ARG A 91 -13.27 -1.60 20.12
CA ARG A 91 -13.58 -0.42 20.93
C ARG A 91 -13.31 -0.64 22.42
N HIS A 92 -13.71 -1.78 22.97
CA HIS A 92 -13.46 -2.10 24.37
C HIS A 92 -11.96 -2.24 24.67
N PHE A 93 -11.20 -2.87 23.77
CA PHE A 93 -9.75 -3.00 23.87
C PHE A 93 -9.07 -1.63 23.77
N LEU A 94 -9.44 -0.83 22.78
CA LEU A 94 -8.89 0.51 22.56
C LEU A 94 -9.23 1.48 23.70
N GLY A 95 -10.40 1.34 24.32
CA GLY A 95 -10.80 2.12 25.50
C GLY A 95 -9.94 1.90 26.74
N LYS A 96 -9.11 0.84 26.78
CA LYS A 96 -8.13 0.59 27.85
C LYS A 96 -6.81 1.34 27.66
N PHE A 97 -6.61 1.98 26.50
CA PHE A 97 -5.41 2.75 26.21
C PHE A 97 -5.60 4.19 26.64
N ASP A 98 -4.84 4.59 27.67
CA ASP A 98 -4.79 5.96 28.16
C ASP A 98 -3.95 6.89 27.26
N ARG A 99 -3.24 6.34 26.24
CA ARG A 99 -2.26 7.07 25.43
C ARG A 99 -2.39 6.75 23.94
N ARG A 100 -3.21 7.56 23.25
CA ARG A 100 -3.54 7.42 21.82
C ARG A 100 -2.31 7.46 20.89
N HIS A 101 -1.28 8.21 21.26
CA HIS A 101 -0.07 8.46 20.45
C HIS A 101 0.99 7.35 20.51
N HIS A 102 0.79 6.30 21.33
CA HIS A 102 1.74 5.19 21.38
C HIS A 102 1.63 4.26 20.16
N VAL A 103 0.49 4.24 19.48
CA VAL A 103 0.29 3.39 18.31
C VAL A 103 0.97 4.04 17.11
N LYS A 104 2.04 3.42 16.60
CA LYS A 104 2.76 3.90 15.41
C LYS A 104 2.10 3.44 14.12
N SER A 105 1.70 2.17 14.05
CA SER A 105 1.07 1.61 12.86
C SER A 105 -0.08 0.65 13.20
N LEU A 106 -1.13 0.73 12.39
CA LEU A 106 -2.30 -0.14 12.44
C LEU A 106 -2.38 -0.97 11.16
N LEU A 107 -2.45 -2.30 11.30
CA LEU A 107 -2.74 -3.23 10.23
C LEU A 107 -4.17 -3.78 10.39
N VAL A 108 -5.03 -3.55 9.40
CA VAL A 108 -6.37 -4.15 9.32
C VAL A 108 -6.30 -5.31 8.33
N CYS A 109 -6.55 -6.53 8.81
CA CYS A 109 -6.62 -7.75 8.02
C CYS A 109 -8.08 -8.19 7.92
N ALA A 110 -8.71 -7.97 6.77
CA ALA A 110 -10.06 -8.45 6.52
C ALA A 110 -10.03 -9.78 5.77
N HIS A 111 -10.75 -10.78 6.28
CA HIS A 111 -10.77 -12.15 5.78
C HIS A 111 -12.17 -12.54 5.34
N GLY A 112 -12.30 -13.21 4.19
CA GLY A 112 -13.60 -13.59 3.60
C GLY A 112 -13.91 -12.75 2.36
N GLU A 113 -14.90 -13.16 1.59
CA GLU A 113 -15.21 -12.54 0.29
C GLU A 113 -16.46 -11.69 0.35
N ILE A 114 -16.59 -10.79 -0.62
CA ILE A 114 -17.75 -9.92 -0.77
C ILE A 114 -18.46 -10.28 -2.06
N TYR A 115 -19.73 -10.59 -1.97
CA TYR A 115 -20.62 -10.98 -3.04
C TYR A 115 -21.57 -9.82 -3.38
N GLY A 116 -21.54 -9.38 -4.63
CA GLY A 116 -22.48 -8.39 -5.16
C GLY A 116 -22.11 -6.91 -4.90
N SER A 117 -22.95 -6.04 -5.46
CA SER A 117 -22.80 -4.58 -5.37
C SER A 117 -23.27 -4.06 -4.01
N LEU A 118 -22.62 -2.99 -3.55
CA LEU A 118 -23.03 -2.32 -2.31
C LEU A 118 -24.44 -1.71 -2.46
N ARG A 119 -25.34 -1.99 -1.52
CA ARG A 119 -26.67 -1.33 -1.43
C ARG A 119 -26.60 -0.03 -0.63
N ALA A 120 -25.73 0.01 0.37
CA ALA A 120 -25.46 1.21 1.16
C ALA A 120 -24.63 2.24 0.36
N ASP A 121 -24.62 3.50 0.81
CA ASP A 121 -23.73 4.50 0.23
C ASP A 121 -22.27 4.21 0.61
N ILE A 122 -21.41 4.01 -0.39
CA ILE A 122 -19.99 3.64 -0.26
C ILE A 122 -19.25 4.55 0.73
N ALA A 123 -19.57 5.84 0.72
CA ALA A 123 -18.85 6.83 1.50
C ALA A 123 -19.25 6.74 3.00
N SER A 124 -20.55 6.71 3.29
CA SER A 124 -21.05 6.50 4.67
C SER A 124 -20.49 5.23 5.33
N VAL A 125 -20.32 4.16 4.55
CA VAL A 125 -19.93 2.82 5.02
C VAL A 125 -18.52 2.75 5.63
N SER A 126 -17.57 3.47 5.06
CA SER A 126 -16.18 3.54 5.58
C SER A 126 -16.08 4.50 6.77
N THR A 127 -16.89 5.55 6.77
CA THR A 127 -16.78 6.66 7.71
C THR A 127 -16.95 6.20 9.14
N ASP A 128 -18.02 5.48 9.47
CA ASP A 128 -18.29 5.07 10.85
C ASP A 128 -17.21 4.15 11.45
N PHE A 129 -16.64 3.28 10.62
CA PHE A 129 -15.56 2.38 11.05
C PHE A 129 -14.31 3.18 11.41
N TRP A 130 -13.83 4.03 10.50
CA TRP A 130 -12.63 4.83 10.77
C TRP A 130 -12.85 5.91 11.84
N SER A 131 -14.07 6.43 11.99
CA SER A 131 -14.45 7.30 13.11
C SER A 131 -14.19 6.60 14.44
N ALA A 132 -14.65 5.36 14.57
CA ALA A 132 -14.48 4.58 15.78
C ALA A 132 -13.01 4.26 16.06
N VAL A 133 -12.22 3.95 15.03
CA VAL A 133 -10.78 3.68 15.17
C VAL A 133 -10.02 4.95 15.58
N PHE A 134 -10.21 6.05 14.84
CA PHE A 134 -9.49 7.31 15.08
C PHE A 134 -9.92 8.04 16.35
N TYR A 135 -11.13 7.75 16.86
CA TYR A 135 -11.54 8.24 18.17
C TYR A 135 -10.64 7.70 19.29
N SER A 136 -10.08 6.49 19.16
CA SER A 136 -9.32 5.85 20.23
C SER A 136 -7.81 5.81 19.99
N ILE A 137 -7.35 5.81 18.73
CA ILE A 137 -5.92 5.74 18.38
C ILE A 137 -5.56 6.71 17.27
N GLU A 138 -4.31 7.14 17.24
CA GLU A 138 -3.79 8.05 16.22
C GLU A 138 -2.54 7.48 15.54
N PRO A 139 -2.71 6.45 14.69
CA PRO A 139 -1.57 5.80 14.03
C PRO A 139 -0.96 6.71 12.96
N ALA A 140 0.37 6.77 12.93
CA ALA A 140 1.13 7.43 11.88
C ALA A 140 1.08 6.66 10.54
N SER A 141 0.82 5.35 10.58
CA SER A 141 0.69 4.50 9.40
C SER A 141 -0.50 3.56 9.52
N ILE A 142 -1.25 3.40 8.44
CA ILE A 142 -2.35 2.45 8.33
C ILE A 142 -2.08 1.53 7.15
N LYS A 143 -2.31 0.24 7.36
CA LYS A 143 -2.30 -0.76 6.30
C LYS A 143 -3.60 -1.53 6.31
N VAL A 144 -4.21 -1.70 5.15
CA VAL A 144 -5.39 -2.53 4.97
C VAL A 144 -5.02 -3.66 4.02
N VAL A 145 -5.10 -4.89 4.52
CA VAL A 145 -4.94 -6.11 3.74
C VAL A 145 -6.29 -6.78 3.68
N ALA A 146 -6.89 -6.80 2.50
CA ALA A 146 -8.25 -7.28 2.31
C ALA A 146 -8.47 -7.71 0.86
N PRO A 147 -9.47 -8.56 0.57
CA PRO A 147 -9.88 -8.80 -0.79
C PRO A 147 -10.31 -7.50 -1.48
N PRO A 148 -10.18 -7.39 -2.81
CA PRO A 148 -10.30 -6.11 -3.50
C PRO A 148 -11.61 -5.36 -3.20
N ALA A 149 -12.74 -6.09 -3.20
CA ALA A 149 -14.05 -5.53 -2.88
C ALA A 149 -14.16 -5.04 -1.43
N ALA A 150 -13.60 -5.79 -0.48
CA ALA A 150 -13.57 -5.40 0.93
C ALA A 150 -12.64 -4.21 1.19
N LEU A 151 -11.49 -4.16 0.51
CA LEU A 151 -10.59 -3.01 0.55
C LEU A 151 -11.30 -1.76 0.06
N ALA A 152 -12.03 -1.85 -1.05
CA ALA A 152 -12.81 -0.72 -1.58
C ALA A 152 -13.87 -0.22 -0.58
N ARG A 153 -14.66 -1.12 0.03
CA ARG A 153 -15.63 -0.76 1.08
C ARG A 153 -14.94 -0.13 2.31
N LEU A 154 -13.82 -0.69 2.75
CA LEU A 154 -13.04 -0.14 3.88
C LEU A 154 -12.43 1.22 3.56
N ALA A 155 -12.03 1.48 2.32
CA ALA A 155 -11.49 2.78 1.92
C ALA A 155 -12.56 3.83 1.62
N GLY A 156 -13.83 3.42 1.55
CA GLY A 156 -14.95 4.27 1.13
C GLY A 156 -14.86 4.61 -0.34
N SER A 157 -14.50 3.62 -1.18
CA SER A 157 -14.33 3.76 -2.62
C SER A 157 -15.05 2.66 -3.40
N GLY A 158 -15.26 2.90 -4.70
CA GLY A 158 -15.85 1.96 -5.64
C GLY A 158 -14.81 1.01 -6.25
N GLY A 159 -15.28 0.15 -7.15
CA GLY A 159 -14.43 -0.82 -7.83
C GLY A 159 -15.12 -1.51 -8.98
N TYR A 160 -14.34 -2.15 -9.85
CA TYR A 160 -14.83 -3.04 -10.87
C TYR A 160 -14.34 -4.46 -10.58
N PHE A 161 -15.25 -5.35 -10.18
CA PHE A 161 -14.90 -6.69 -9.69
C PHE A 161 -15.45 -7.83 -10.56
N GLN A 162 -16.12 -7.51 -11.67
CA GLN A 162 -16.75 -8.52 -12.54
C GLN A 162 -15.72 -9.50 -13.14
N HIS A 163 -14.48 -9.05 -13.34
CA HIS A 163 -13.38 -9.86 -13.86
C HIS A 163 -12.39 -10.30 -12.77
N ALA A 164 -12.69 -10.09 -11.48
CA ALA A 164 -11.77 -10.41 -10.38
C ALA A 164 -11.38 -11.91 -10.36
N TRP A 165 -12.32 -12.78 -10.75
CA TRP A 165 -12.10 -14.22 -10.89
C TRP A 165 -10.94 -14.57 -11.83
N ALA A 166 -10.65 -13.75 -12.85
CA ALA A 166 -9.61 -14.00 -13.83
C ALA A 166 -8.19 -13.83 -13.27
N PHE A 167 -8.04 -13.01 -12.23
CA PHE A 167 -6.72 -12.66 -11.69
C PHE A 167 -6.34 -13.51 -10.47
N GLU A 168 -7.32 -14.14 -9.81
CA GLU A 168 -7.13 -14.91 -8.56
C GLU A 168 -6.41 -14.09 -7.45
N GLN A 169 -6.50 -12.75 -7.48
CA GLN A 169 -5.91 -11.85 -6.49
C GLN A 169 -6.74 -11.84 -5.20
N SER A 170 -6.46 -12.79 -4.30
CA SER A 170 -7.25 -12.94 -3.07
C SER A 170 -7.14 -11.74 -2.13
N TYR A 171 -6.03 -11.02 -2.13
CA TYR A 171 -5.81 -9.87 -1.25
C TYR A 171 -5.05 -8.78 -1.97
N HIS A 172 -5.39 -7.54 -1.67
CA HIS A 172 -4.61 -6.35 -1.97
C HIS A 172 -4.13 -5.70 -0.68
N VAL A 173 -3.07 -4.89 -0.75
CA VAL A 173 -2.59 -4.08 0.37
C VAL A 173 -2.68 -2.60 0.02
N LEU A 174 -3.37 -1.82 0.85
CA LEU A 174 -3.31 -0.37 0.85
C LEU A 174 -2.48 0.07 2.05
N GLU A 175 -1.42 0.85 1.81
CA GLU A 175 -0.62 1.51 2.84
C GLU A 175 -0.85 3.03 2.77
N LEU A 176 -1.08 3.64 3.92
CA LEU A 176 -1.20 5.08 4.07
C LEU A 176 -0.26 5.51 5.20
N ARG A 177 0.58 6.52 4.99
CA ARG A 177 1.46 7.07 6.04
C ARG A 177 1.28 8.58 6.18
N GLN A 178 1.48 9.07 7.39
CA GLN A 178 1.47 10.49 7.74
C GLN A 178 2.86 10.94 8.20
N ASN A 179 3.13 12.23 8.04
CA ASN A 179 4.33 12.83 8.63
C ASN A 179 4.01 13.29 10.05
N VAL A 180 4.57 12.60 11.05
CA VAL A 180 4.37 12.89 12.48
C VAL A 180 4.93 14.27 12.86
N SER A 181 5.86 14.84 12.08
CA SER A 181 6.39 16.19 12.36
C SER A 181 5.42 17.32 11.98
N LEU A 182 4.38 17.05 11.18
CA LEU A 182 3.38 18.03 10.75
C LEU A 182 2.07 17.94 11.56
N THR A 183 1.99 17.07 12.56
CA THR A 183 0.78 16.91 13.39
C THR A 183 0.61 18.03 14.42
N ASP A 184 1.64 18.87 14.65
CA ASP A 184 1.59 20.00 15.59
C ASP A 184 0.92 21.26 15.00
N ASP A 185 0.89 21.39 13.67
CA ASP A 185 0.18 22.49 13.01
C ASP A 185 -1.24 22.07 12.63
N GLY A 186 -2.19 22.40 13.51
CA GLY A 186 -3.61 22.54 13.19
C GLY A 186 -4.21 21.32 12.49
N CYS A 187 -4.56 20.32 13.31
CA CYS A 187 -5.44 19.21 12.96
C CYS A 187 -6.44 19.62 11.87
N ALA A 188 -6.30 19.05 10.67
CA ALA A 188 -7.40 19.02 9.71
C ALA A 188 -8.62 18.54 10.49
N ASP A 189 -9.68 19.36 10.52
CA ASP A 189 -10.80 19.24 11.44
C ASP A 189 -11.07 17.75 11.78
N PRO A 190 -10.78 17.31 13.03
CA PRO A 190 -10.85 15.88 13.39
C PRO A 190 -12.26 15.31 13.21
N PHE A 191 -13.25 16.19 13.00
CA PHE A 191 -14.67 15.88 12.82
C PHE A 191 -15.25 16.40 11.51
N GLY A 192 -14.42 16.81 10.55
CA GLY A 192 -14.89 17.07 9.19
C GLY A 192 -15.65 15.84 8.68
N THR A 193 -16.87 16.06 8.18
CA THR A 193 -17.80 15.06 7.63
C THR A 193 -17.28 14.45 6.32
N THR A 194 -15.96 14.29 6.17
CA THR A 194 -15.35 13.71 4.98
C THR A 194 -15.62 12.21 4.95
N GLU A 195 -16.37 11.81 3.93
CA GLU A 195 -16.99 10.48 3.87
C GLU A 195 -16.03 9.36 3.40
N ASN A 196 -14.71 9.57 3.34
CA ASN A 196 -13.79 8.51 2.85
C ASN A 196 -12.40 8.56 3.51
N LEU A 197 -11.72 7.40 3.56
CA LEU A 197 -10.44 7.24 4.24
C LEU A 197 -9.33 8.13 3.66
N MET A 198 -9.36 8.38 2.34
CA MET A 198 -8.34 9.14 1.62
C MET A 198 -8.38 10.64 1.93
N ALA A 199 -9.58 11.19 2.18
CA ALA A 199 -9.79 12.61 2.50
C ALA A 199 -9.74 12.91 4.01
N ARG A 200 -9.84 11.87 4.86
CA ARG A 200 -10.00 12.02 6.30
C ARG A 200 -8.76 12.54 7.03
N ARG A 201 -7.59 12.35 6.42
CA ARG A 201 -6.29 12.64 7.00
C ARG A 201 -5.34 13.09 5.89
N ARG A 202 -4.34 13.90 6.23
CA ARG A 202 -3.27 14.26 5.31
C ARG A 202 -2.27 13.11 5.25
N TRP A 203 -2.25 12.41 4.12
CA TRP A 203 -1.38 11.25 3.90
C TRP A 203 -0.16 11.69 3.08
N CYS A 204 1.05 11.56 3.63
CA CYS A 204 2.28 11.87 2.89
C CYS A 204 2.71 10.74 1.95
N HIS A 205 2.23 9.52 2.19
CA HIS A 205 2.54 8.34 1.39
C HIS A 205 1.28 7.52 1.12
N ILE A 206 1.13 7.07 -0.12
CA ILE A 206 0.13 6.09 -0.53
C ILE A 206 0.90 4.91 -1.16
N GLY A 207 0.79 3.73 -0.57
CA GLY A 207 1.29 2.48 -1.12
C GLY A 207 0.13 1.60 -1.53
N TYR A 208 0.23 0.95 -2.68
CA TYR A 208 -0.77 -0.03 -3.12
C TYR A 208 -0.10 -1.25 -3.75
N ASN A 209 -0.48 -2.43 -3.27
CA ASN A 209 0.00 -3.71 -3.78
C ASN A 209 -1.19 -4.57 -4.25
N GLU A 210 -1.27 -4.80 -5.56
CA GLU A 210 -2.29 -5.65 -6.22
C GLU A 210 -1.97 -7.14 -6.14
N GLY A 211 -0.74 -7.51 -5.79
CA GLY A 211 -0.27 -8.87 -5.93
C GLY A 211 -0.07 -9.28 -7.38
N SER A 212 -0.23 -10.57 -7.65
CA SER A 212 0.12 -11.16 -8.94
C SER A 212 -1.06 -11.26 -9.90
N SER A 213 -0.85 -10.83 -11.14
CA SER A 213 -1.80 -11.04 -12.24
C SER A 213 -1.49 -12.28 -13.07
N LEU A 214 -0.57 -13.16 -12.62
CA LEU A 214 -0.16 -14.36 -13.35
C LEU A 214 -1.34 -15.26 -13.76
N SER A 215 -2.39 -15.35 -12.93
CA SER A 215 -3.52 -16.23 -13.25
C SER A 215 -4.23 -15.81 -14.53
N ALA A 216 -4.27 -14.51 -14.84
CA ALA A 216 -4.97 -13.99 -16.02
C ALA A 216 -4.37 -14.55 -17.33
N TYR A 217 -3.06 -14.76 -17.38
CA TYR A 217 -2.35 -15.29 -18.55
C TYR A 217 -2.64 -16.76 -18.83
N ASN A 218 -3.37 -17.45 -17.95
CA ASN A 218 -3.87 -18.80 -18.21
C ASN A 218 -5.13 -18.80 -19.08
N LEU A 219 -5.75 -17.64 -19.25
CA LEU A 219 -6.99 -17.47 -19.98
C LEU A 219 -6.71 -17.01 -21.41
N TYR A 220 -7.53 -17.48 -22.33
CA TYR A 220 -7.56 -16.93 -23.67
C TYR A 220 -8.02 -15.47 -23.62
N GLU A 221 -7.49 -14.63 -24.51
CA GLU A 221 -7.87 -13.21 -24.58
C GLU A 221 -7.72 -12.46 -23.24
N TYR A 222 -6.69 -12.80 -22.46
CA TYR A 222 -6.45 -12.23 -21.14
C TYR A 222 -6.46 -10.68 -21.11
N GLN A 223 -6.08 -10.06 -22.23
CA GLN A 223 -6.10 -8.61 -22.48
C GLN A 223 -7.48 -7.93 -22.33
N HIS A 224 -8.59 -8.69 -22.38
CA HIS A 224 -9.95 -8.14 -22.22
C HIS A 224 -10.41 -8.14 -20.75
N TYR A 225 -9.73 -8.87 -19.87
CA TYR A 225 -10.06 -8.87 -18.44
C TYR A 225 -9.47 -7.65 -17.75
N ILE A 226 -10.22 -7.13 -16.76
CA ILE A 226 -9.89 -5.89 -16.05
C ILE A 226 -9.50 -6.28 -14.63
N SER A 227 -8.29 -5.91 -14.21
CA SER A 227 -7.82 -6.14 -12.84
C SER A 227 -8.81 -5.52 -11.83
N PRO A 228 -9.07 -6.18 -10.70
CA PRO A 228 -9.83 -5.62 -9.58
C PRO A 228 -9.09 -4.49 -8.83
N CYS A 229 -8.14 -3.81 -9.49
CA CYS A 229 -7.43 -2.64 -8.98
C CYS A 229 -8.39 -1.56 -8.48
N VAL A 230 -8.27 -1.24 -7.19
CA VAL A 230 -9.05 -0.19 -6.52
C VAL A 230 -8.33 1.15 -6.55
N LEU A 231 -7.00 1.16 -6.77
CA LEU A 231 -6.15 2.35 -6.65
C LEU A 231 -6.67 3.56 -7.44
N ARG A 232 -7.13 3.36 -8.68
CA ARG A 232 -7.68 4.46 -9.48
C ARG A 232 -8.82 5.19 -8.77
N HIS A 233 -9.76 4.46 -8.17
CA HIS A 233 -10.90 5.04 -7.46
C HIS A 233 -10.47 5.63 -6.11
N LEU A 234 -9.36 5.17 -5.53
CA LEU A 234 -8.78 5.79 -4.33
C LEU A 234 -8.18 7.14 -4.66
N LEU A 235 -7.44 7.25 -5.78
CA LEU A 235 -6.84 8.50 -6.20
C LEU A 235 -7.90 9.54 -6.61
N GLU A 236 -9.01 9.12 -7.22
CA GLU A 236 -10.14 10.02 -7.54
C GLU A 236 -10.83 10.59 -6.29
N ARG A 237 -10.84 9.84 -5.19
CA ARG A 237 -11.47 10.25 -3.92
C ARG A 237 -10.51 10.97 -2.96
N ALA A 238 -9.23 11.00 -3.28
CA ALA A 238 -8.25 11.74 -2.50
C ALA A 238 -8.43 13.25 -2.73
N SER A 239 -8.50 14.00 -1.65
CA SER A 239 -8.57 15.46 -1.70
C SER A 239 -7.18 16.04 -1.91
N TRP A 240 -6.65 16.00 -3.14
CA TRP A 240 -5.27 16.42 -3.44
C TRP A 240 -4.95 17.87 -3.07
N ASP A 241 -5.95 18.76 -3.04
CA ASP A 241 -5.79 20.15 -2.59
C ASP A 241 -5.39 20.26 -1.11
N THR A 242 -5.85 19.31 -0.28
CA THR A 242 -5.55 19.25 1.15
C THR A 242 -4.55 18.16 1.52
N ASN A 243 -4.29 17.23 0.60
CA ASN A 243 -3.41 16.09 0.80
C ASN A 243 -1.94 16.49 0.62
N THR A 244 -1.08 16.04 1.52
CA THR A 244 0.37 16.33 1.51
C THR A 244 1.17 15.18 0.91
N ALA A 245 0.53 14.37 0.06
CA ALA A 245 1.13 13.20 -0.55
C ALA A 245 2.36 13.57 -1.39
N THR A 246 3.52 13.22 -0.87
CA THR A 246 4.81 13.37 -1.55
C THR A 246 5.29 12.09 -2.17
N SER A 247 4.62 10.96 -1.91
CA SER A 247 5.05 9.68 -2.46
C SER A 247 3.90 8.71 -2.75
N LEU A 248 4.03 7.99 -3.87
CA LEU A 248 3.16 6.90 -4.30
C LEU A 248 4.02 5.65 -4.54
N THR A 249 3.61 4.50 -4.02
CA THR A 249 4.22 3.22 -4.35
C THR A 249 3.18 2.28 -4.93
N TYR A 250 3.50 1.70 -6.08
CA TYR A 250 2.63 0.78 -6.79
C TYR A 250 3.36 -0.54 -7.04
N VAL A 251 2.78 -1.63 -6.55
CA VAL A 251 3.28 -2.99 -6.71
C VAL A 251 2.21 -3.81 -7.40
N ALA A 252 2.55 -4.39 -8.55
CA ALA A 252 1.71 -5.35 -9.25
C ALA A 252 2.65 -6.31 -9.98
N ILE A 253 2.49 -7.63 -9.80
CA ILE A 253 3.39 -8.61 -10.41
C ILE A 253 2.80 -9.05 -11.75
N PHE A 254 3.49 -8.72 -12.85
CA PHE A 254 3.06 -8.92 -14.24
C PHE A 254 1.65 -8.36 -14.56
N PRO A 255 1.35 -7.09 -14.26
CA PRO A 255 0.06 -6.51 -14.61
C PRO A 255 -0.10 -6.47 -16.14
N THR A 256 -1.35 -6.46 -16.62
CA THR A 256 -1.60 -6.23 -18.04
C THR A 256 -1.32 -4.77 -18.38
N SER A 257 -0.86 -4.52 -19.60
CA SER A 257 -0.57 -3.16 -20.10
C SER A 257 -1.82 -2.28 -20.09
N GLU A 258 -2.99 -2.86 -20.35
CA GLU A 258 -4.30 -2.19 -20.24
C GLU A 258 -4.63 -1.76 -18.80
N ASN A 259 -4.30 -2.57 -17.79
CA ASN A 259 -4.50 -2.20 -16.38
C ASN A 259 -3.62 -0.98 -16.02
N VAL A 260 -2.35 -1.02 -16.41
CA VAL A 260 -1.43 0.09 -16.15
C VAL A 260 -1.82 1.33 -16.94
N LEU A 261 -2.29 1.21 -18.18
CA LEU A 261 -2.81 2.34 -18.95
C LEU A 261 -3.97 3.04 -18.24
N ARG A 262 -4.92 2.27 -17.69
CA ARG A 262 -6.09 2.79 -16.96
C ARG A 262 -5.67 3.56 -15.71
N PHE A 263 -4.75 3.00 -14.94
CA PHE A 263 -4.26 3.64 -13.73
C PHE A 263 -3.33 4.83 -14.05
N ALA A 264 -2.44 4.73 -15.03
CA ALA A 264 -1.47 5.77 -15.38
C ALA A 264 -2.15 7.12 -15.63
N ARG A 265 -3.33 7.14 -16.27
CA ARG A 265 -4.14 8.36 -16.46
C ARG A 265 -4.44 9.12 -15.16
N HIS A 266 -4.58 8.40 -14.04
CA HIS A 266 -4.87 8.98 -12.72
C HIS A 266 -3.61 9.46 -12.00
N LEU A 267 -2.41 9.11 -12.48
CA LEU A 267 -1.16 9.72 -11.98
C LEU A 267 -1.11 11.23 -12.25
N ALA A 268 -1.89 11.73 -13.23
CA ALA A 268 -2.06 13.16 -13.47
C ALA A 268 -2.72 13.91 -12.30
N LEU A 269 -3.42 13.20 -11.40
CA LEU A 269 -4.05 13.78 -10.22
C LEU A 269 -3.03 14.05 -9.09
N LEU A 270 -1.83 13.46 -9.17
CA LEU A 270 -0.84 13.58 -8.12
C LEU A 270 -0.26 15.00 -8.02
N PRO A 271 0.25 15.41 -6.84
CA PRO A 271 0.97 16.66 -6.69
C PRO A 271 2.25 16.67 -7.53
N THR A 272 2.65 17.86 -8.01
CA THR A 272 3.78 18.03 -8.94
C THR A 272 5.13 17.48 -8.44
N GLN A 273 5.34 17.47 -7.13
CA GLN A 273 6.57 17.03 -6.46
C GLN A 273 6.47 15.60 -5.87
N CYS A 274 5.58 14.76 -6.40
CA CYS A 274 5.40 13.39 -5.92
C CYS A 274 6.52 12.45 -6.40
N HIS A 275 7.06 11.61 -5.52
CA HIS A 275 7.96 10.51 -5.84
C HIS A 275 7.16 9.23 -6.06
N ILE A 276 7.30 8.61 -7.23
CA ILE A 276 6.56 7.41 -7.60
C ILE A 276 7.50 6.22 -7.66
N THR A 277 7.22 5.17 -6.90
CA THR A 277 7.95 3.89 -6.96
C THR A 277 7.09 2.81 -7.59
N PHE A 278 7.64 2.09 -8.56
CA PHE A 278 7.00 0.97 -9.24
C PHE A 278 7.75 -0.35 -8.97
N GLN A 279 6.99 -1.44 -8.90
CA GLN A 279 7.48 -2.81 -9.02
C GLN A 279 6.46 -3.58 -9.87
N LEU A 280 6.85 -3.93 -11.10
CA LEU A 280 6.00 -4.58 -12.09
C LEU A 280 6.41 -6.04 -12.34
N ALA A 281 7.66 -6.38 -11.99
CA ALA A 281 8.20 -7.73 -11.96
C ALA A 281 8.15 -8.30 -10.53
N PRO A 282 8.16 -9.64 -10.37
CA PRO A 282 8.36 -10.23 -9.05
C PRO A 282 9.76 -9.89 -8.52
N GLU A 283 9.95 -10.00 -7.22
CA GLU A 283 11.29 -9.92 -6.61
C GLU A 283 12.25 -10.95 -7.24
N PRO A 284 13.53 -10.64 -7.52
CA PRO A 284 14.48 -11.61 -8.09
C PRO A 284 14.67 -12.89 -7.27
N THR A 285 14.41 -12.81 -5.96
CA THR A 285 14.47 -13.94 -5.04
C THR A 285 13.17 -14.76 -5.00
N SER A 286 12.14 -14.33 -5.73
CA SER A 286 10.84 -15.00 -5.77
C SER A 286 10.89 -16.27 -6.61
N THR A 287 10.24 -17.33 -6.13
CA THR A 287 10.11 -18.62 -6.83
C THR A 287 8.89 -18.69 -7.75
N ILE A 288 8.09 -17.62 -7.83
CA ILE A 288 6.77 -17.61 -8.46
C ILE A 288 6.77 -18.09 -9.93
N LEU A 289 7.83 -17.81 -10.69
CA LEU A 289 8.00 -18.24 -12.08
C LEU A 289 8.41 -19.71 -12.23
N HIS A 290 8.93 -20.31 -11.15
CA HIS A 290 9.38 -21.69 -11.12
C HIS A 290 8.34 -22.64 -10.53
N GLU A 291 7.19 -22.12 -10.10
CA GLU A 291 6.09 -22.89 -9.51
C GLU A 291 5.09 -23.33 -10.60
N PRO A 292 5.04 -24.62 -10.97
CA PRO A 292 4.17 -25.10 -12.06
C PRO A 292 2.68 -24.86 -11.78
N GLU A 293 2.27 -24.95 -10.51
CA GLU A 293 0.90 -24.70 -10.08
C GLU A 293 0.47 -23.23 -10.26
N ARG A 294 1.43 -22.30 -10.23
CA ARG A 294 1.19 -20.87 -10.46
C ARG A 294 1.17 -20.55 -11.95
N MET A 295 2.14 -21.08 -12.69
CA MET A 295 2.29 -20.82 -14.12
C MET A 295 1.21 -21.51 -14.96
N LYS A 296 0.70 -22.68 -14.53
CA LYS A 296 -0.32 -23.49 -15.24
C LYS A 296 -0.08 -23.53 -16.76
N ARG A 297 -0.82 -22.73 -17.55
CA ARG A 297 -0.73 -22.66 -19.02
C ARG A 297 -0.05 -21.38 -19.53
N ALA A 298 0.20 -20.41 -18.66
CA ALA A 298 0.86 -19.17 -19.00
C ALA A 298 2.27 -19.44 -19.53
N GLN A 299 2.63 -18.79 -20.63
CA GLN A 299 3.98 -18.88 -21.18
C GLN A 299 4.85 -17.79 -20.56
N PRO A 300 6.05 -18.11 -20.05
CA PRO A 300 6.96 -17.10 -19.52
C PRO A 300 7.24 -15.95 -20.50
N ALA A 301 7.33 -16.26 -21.80
CA ALA A 301 7.57 -15.26 -22.83
C ALA A 301 6.47 -14.20 -22.88
N ASP A 302 5.19 -14.60 -22.79
CA ASP A 302 4.05 -13.68 -22.83
C ASP A 302 4.08 -12.69 -21.65
N LEU A 303 4.48 -13.17 -20.46
CA LEU A 303 4.63 -12.33 -19.27
C LEU A 303 5.65 -11.21 -19.47
N TRP A 304 6.81 -11.54 -20.02
CA TRP A 304 7.89 -10.58 -20.26
C TRP A 304 7.56 -9.63 -21.41
N VAL A 305 6.90 -10.10 -22.46
CA VAL A 305 6.39 -9.24 -23.55
C VAL A 305 5.34 -8.26 -23.03
N GLU A 306 4.44 -8.70 -22.15
CA GLU A 306 3.44 -7.82 -21.56
C GLU A 306 4.07 -6.81 -20.57
N LEU A 307 5.11 -7.22 -19.84
CA LEU A 307 5.89 -6.33 -18.97
C LEU A 307 6.59 -5.22 -19.76
N ASP A 308 7.24 -5.56 -20.89
CA ASP A 308 7.84 -4.61 -21.84
C ASP A 308 6.80 -3.56 -22.27
N ARG A 309 5.66 -4.01 -22.81
CA ARG A 309 4.54 -3.13 -23.20
C ARG A 309 4.08 -2.23 -22.05
N THR A 310 4.02 -2.77 -20.85
CA THR A 310 3.60 -2.04 -19.66
C THR A 310 4.55 -0.88 -19.34
N TYR A 311 5.86 -1.11 -19.40
CA TYR A 311 6.84 -0.05 -19.19
C TYR A 311 6.84 0.99 -20.31
N ARG A 312 6.60 0.59 -21.57
CA ARG A 312 6.42 1.53 -22.68
C ARG A 312 5.22 2.45 -22.48
N VAL A 313 4.09 1.88 -22.04
CA VAL A 313 2.87 2.64 -21.72
C VAL A 313 3.15 3.64 -20.58
N LEU A 314 3.82 3.17 -19.53
CA LEU A 314 4.16 4.01 -18.37
C LEU A 314 5.09 5.16 -18.77
N ALA A 315 6.18 4.88 -19.48
CA ALA A 315 7.13 5.88 -19.95
C ALA A 315 6.46 6.88 -20.90
N GLY A 316 5.67 6.39 -21.86
CA GLY A 316 4.90 7.22 -22.76
C GLY A 316 3.97 8.17 -22.01
N PHE A 317 3.28 7.69 -20.97
CA PHE A 317 2.45 8.54 -20.13
C PHE A 317 3.27 9.60 -19.37
N LEU A 318 4.36 9.21 -18.70
CA LEU A 318 5.21 10.11 -17.93
C LEU A 318 5.79 11.24 -18.81
N VAL A 319 6.20 10.93 -20.04
CA VAL A 319 6.73 11.89 -21.01
C VAL A 319 5.65 12.82 -21.58
N HIS A 320 4.48 12.27 -21.92
CA HIS A 320 3.45 12.99 -22.68
C HIS A 320 2.38 13.65 -21.79
N ASN A 321 2.40 13.43 -20.47
CA ASN A 321 1.48 14.06 -19.53
C ASN A 321 1.80 15.56 -19.34
N ARG A 322 1.66 16.35 -20.41
CA ARG A 322 1.93 17.79 -20.47
C ARG A 322 0.78 18.65 -19.91
N ARG A 323 -0.37 18.06 -19.60
CA ARG A 323 -1.57 18.80 -19.14
C ARG A 323 -1.38 19.41 -17.75
N HIS A 324 -0.47 18.85 -16.96
CA HIS A 324 -0.07 19.37 -15.67
C HIS A 324 1.46 19.38 -15.68
N LYS A 325 2.13 20.43 -15.19
CA LYS A 325 3.61 20.52 -15.09
C LYS A 325 4.20 19.51 -14.08
N LEU A 326 3.63 18.31 -14.01
CA LEU A 326 4.05 17.20 -13.18
C LEU A 326 5.34 16.66 -13.75
N ARG A 327 6.41 16.82 -12.97
CA ARG A 327 7.65 16.09 -13.17
C ARG A 327 7.92 15.32 -11.89
N PRO A 328 7.28 14.15 -11.69
CA PRO A 328 7.56 13.33 -10.53
C PRO A 328 8.96 12.72 -10.65
N SER A 329 9.60 12.43 -9.53
CA SER A 329 10.70 11.46 -9.52
C SER A 329 10.11 10.05 -9.63
N VAL A 330 10.74 9.20 -10.43
CA VAL A 330 10.22 7.86 -10.75
C VAL A 330 11.28 6.83 -10.46
N LYS A 331 10.98 5.88 -9.59
CA LYS A 331 11.85 4.77 -9.22
C LYS A 331 11.23 3.46 -9.66
N SER A 332 12.03 2.60 -10.30
CA SER A 332 11.63 1.21 -10.54
C SER A 332 12.47 0.27 -9.69
N ARG A 333 11.81 -0.65 -8.98
CA ARG A 333 12.48 -1.74 -8.27
C ARG A 333 12.92 -2.86 -9.20
N ASP A 334 12.40 -2.88 -10.43
CA ASP A 334 12.68 -3.95 -11.39
C ASP A 334 14.09 -3.85 -11.99
N TYR A 335 14.79 -2.72 -11.81
CA TYR A 335 16.24 -2.62 -12.04
C TYR A 335 17.08 -3.61 -11.22
N ARG A 336 16.50 -4.24 -10.18
CA ARG A 336 17.14 -5.33 -9.45
C ARG A 336 17.27 -6.61 -10.28
N TRP A 337 16.52 -6.73 -11.37
CA TRP A 337 16.75 -7.73 -12.40
C TRP A 337 17.79 -7.23 -13.39
N ASN A 338 19.00 -7.79 -13.34
CA ASN A 338 20.07 -7.43 -14.27
C ASN A 338 19.63 -7.54 -15.74
N ALA A 339 18.76 -8.52 -16.06
CA ALA A 339 18.23 -8.72 -17.40
C ALA A 339 17.29 -7.61 -17.89
N LEU A 340 16.68 -6.83 -16.98
CA LEU A 340 15.78 -5.72 -17.34
C LEU A 340 16.50 -4.38 -17.44
N VAL A 341 17.74 -4.27 -16.96
CA VAL A 341 18.44 -2.97 -16.87
C VAL A 341 18.58 -2.32 -18.25
N GLU A 342 19.03 -3.08 -19.26
CA GLU A 342 19.21 -2.56 -20.63
C GLU A 342 17.88 -2.15 -21.26
N THR A 343 16.83 -2.98 -21.11
CA THR A 343 15.49 -2.67 -21.62
C THR A 343 14.89 -1.44 -20.94
N LEU A 344 15.00 -1.32 -19.61
CA LEU A 344 14.46 -0.17 -18.89
C LEU A 344 15.20 1.13 -19.22
N ASP A 345 16.47 1.07 -19.57
CA ASP A 345 17.31 2.22 -19.92
C ASP A 345 17.25 2.64 -21.39
N ASP A 346 16.51 1.91 -22.22
CA ASP A 346 16.34 2.26 -23.63
C ASP A 346 15.39 3.47 -23.84
N ASP A 347 15.41 4.02 -25.05
CA ASP A 347 14.61 5.19 -25.42
C ASP A 347 13.11 4.87 -25.66
N GLU A 348 12.68 3.60 -25.56
CA GLU A 348 11.28 3.19 -25.65
C GLU A 348 10.60 3.03 -24.27
N HIS A 349 11.40 2.84 -23.22
CA HIS A 349 10.98 2.65 -21.83
C HIS A 349 11.40 3.85 -20.95
N LEU A 350 11.92 3.61 -19.73
CA LEU A 350 12.23 4.69 -18.80
C LEU A 350 13.41 5.57 -19.26
N GLY A 351 14.29 5.04 -20.11
CA GLY A 351 15.37 5.82 -20.73
C GLY A 351 14.87 7.00 -21.56
N ALA A 352 13.67 6.91 -22.13
CA ALA A 352 12.99 8.03 -22.82
C ALA A 352 12.92 9.30 -21.95
N LEU A 353 12.81 9.15 -20.62
CA LEU A 353 12.75 10.28 -19.68
C LEU A 353 14.00 11.18 -19.76
N LYS A 354 15.16 10.64 -20.14
CA LYS A 354 16.39 11.40 -20.34
C LYS A 354 16.22 12.51 -21.37
N GLY A 355 15.57 12.21 -22.51
CA GLY A 355 15.28 13.17 -23.57
C GLY A 355 14.28 14.26 -23.18
N HIS A 356 13.57 14.08 -22.06
CA HIS A 356 12.52 14.98 -21.60
C HIS A 356 12.85 15.73 -20.30
N GLY A 357 14.12 15.69 -19.86
CA GLY A 357 14.61 16.49 -18.74
C GLY A 357 14.61 15.78 -17.39
N TRP A 358 14.70 14.45 -17.38
CA TRP A 358 15.04 13.67 -16.19
C TRP A 358 16.49 13.20 -16.26
N ALA A 359 17.11 13.00 -15.10
CA ALA A 359 18.41 12.37 -14.93
C ALA A 359 18.27 11.12 -14.08
N LYS A 360 18.99 10.05 -14.45
CA LYS A 360 19.02 8.81 -13.69
C LYS A 360 19.93 8.97 -12.46
N THR A 361 19.40 8.71 -11.27
CA THR A 361 20.10 8.68 -9.97
C THR A 361 20.04 7.27 -9.39
N ASP A 362 21.07 6.89 -8.63
CA ASP A 362 21.13 5.63 -7.87
C ASP A 362 20.84 4.34 -8.69
N GLY A 363 21.09 4.38 -10.00
CA GLY A 363 20.91 3.26 -10.92
C GLY A 363 19.47 2.76 -11.09
N SER A 364 18.49 3.35 -10.40
CA SER A 364 17.11 2.85 -10.33
C SER A 364 16.03 3.92 -10.26
N GLU A 365 16.43 5.19 -10.13
CA GLU A 365 15.54 6.34 -9.99
C GLU A 365 15.80 7.37 -11.09
N TRP A 366 14.76 8.03 -11.55
CA TRP A 366 14.76 9.08 -12.55
C TRP A 366 14.21 10.35 -11.92
N VAL A 367 15.04 11.37 -11.76
CA VAL A 367 14.70 12.63 -11.09
C VAL A 367 14.65 13.76 -12.12
N PRO A 368 13.62 14.63 -12.09
CA PRO A 368 13.57 15.81 -12.94
C PRO A 368 14.77 16.71 -12.72
N VAL A 369 15.38 17.21 -13.79
CA VAL A 369 16.43 18.21 -13.74
C VAL A 369 15.78 19.59 -13.77
N ASP A 370 15.98 20.37 -12.69
CA ASP A 370 15.58 21.78 -12.68
C ASP A 370 16.45 22.58 -13.66
N PRO A 371 15.85 23.41 -14.53
CA PRO A 371 16.61 24.20 -15.51
C PRO A 371 17.47 25.33 -14.90
N ILE A 372 17.57 25.45 -13.57
CA ILE A 372 18.24 26.59 -12.89
C ILE A 372 19.24 26.09 -11.83
N LYS A 373 20.31 25.41 -12.25
CA LYS A 373 21.62 25.38 -11.55
C LYS A 373 22.78 25.22 -12.54
N HIS A 374 22.80 26.00 -13.60
CA HIS A 374 24.04 26.32 -14.30
C HIS A 374 24.37 27.79 -14.02
N HIS A 375 25.15 28.04 -12.97
CA HIS A 375 25.95 29.25 -12.91
C HIS A 375 27.16 29.03 -13.81
N PRO A 376 27.34 29.81 -14.90
CA PRO A 376 28.63 29.87 -15.55
C PRO A 376 29.59 30.64 -14.63
N VAL A 377 30.78 30.07 -14.45
CA VAL A 377 31.94 30.70 -13.81
C VAL A 377 32.42 31.89 -14.64
#